data_AF-A0A1Y0EP93-F1
#
_entry.id   AF-A0A1Y0EP93-F1
#
_cell.length_a   1.000
_cell.length_b   1.000
_cell.length_c   1.000
_cell.angle_alpha   90.00
_cell.angle_beta   90.00
_cell.angle_gamma   90.00
#
_symmetry.space_group_name_H-M   'P 1'
#
loop_
_entity.id
_entity.type
_entity.pdbx_description
1 polymer ?
#
loop_
_entity_poly.entity_id
_entity_poly.type
_entity_poly.pdbx_seq_one_letter_code
_entity_poly.pdbx_strand_id
1 'polypeptide(L)'
;MDLTPLAWLAATLLTFAVPLWPAWRELRERHDAAPLAVEGLADWPLEAHLGQANRWPLLTAMPAEADSTDGLATLSTEAPTLVGRLKGATRLIAPLHVRALACDQAVTLEGGAQVSAVLVARSLTCLGQVLLPHVVEVTDTATLSPGCRFFRLKARHIGPMAPAVQAQRITGQTRLQSFGPLRLSAGHVLARDCVVHGDVVLEAGAQLIGSLKAHGRVLLENGAQVHGHLFAVDAIQLGEGAFVAGHVVSQSYLRVGAHSQLGTDTSPVTCTAPQIRLSALARVHGSLNATGMGIVR
;
A
#
# COMPACT_ATOMS: atom_id res chain seq x y z
N MET A 1 8.00 56.99 -41.30
CA MET A 1 7.10 56.13 -40.50
C MET A 1 7.69 56.04 -39.12
N ASP A 2 6.96 56.50 -38.10
CA ASP A 2 7.43 56.46 -36.72
C ASP A 2 7.44 55.03 -36.18
N LEU A 3 8.61 54.54 -35.78
CA LEU A 3 8.82 53.19 -35.22
C LEU A 3 8.63 53.14 -33.70
N THR A 4 8.43 54.29 -33.07
CA THR A 4 8.20 54.46 -31.63
C THR A 4 7.09 53.59 -31.03
N PRO A 5 5.88 53.47 -31.62
CA PRO A 5 4.83 52.62 -31.05
C PRO A 5 5.20 51.12 -31.10
N LEU A 6 5.95 50.72 -32.13
CA LEU A 6 6.38 49.34 -32.33
C LEU A 6 7.46 48.94 -31.31
N ALA A 7 8.36 49.88 -30.99
CA ALA A 7 9.35 49.72 -29.94
C ALA A 7 8.69 49.56 -28.54
N TRP A 8 7.66 50.36 -28.24
CA TRP A 8 6.93 50.26 -26.98
C TRP A 8 6.16 48.95 -26.82
N LEU A 9 5.52 48.48 -27.89
CA LEU A 9 4.83 47.19 -27.89
C LEU A 9 5.81 46.04 -27.63
N ALA A 10 6.97 46.04 -28.30
CA ALA A 10 8.00 45.01 -28.12
C ALA A 10 8.55 45.00 -26.68
N ALA A 11 8.82 46.18 -26.09
CA ALA A 11 9.25 46.30 -24.70
C ALA A 11 8.21 45.75 -23.72
N THR A 12 6.93 46.01 -23.98
CA THR A 12 5.82 45.52 -23.14
C THR A 12 5.73 43.99 -23.20
N LEU A 13 5.76 43.42 -24.41
CA LEU A 13 5.70 41.96 -24.60
C LEU A 13 6.90 41.24 -23.95
N LEU A 14 8.10 41.79 -24.05
CA LEU A 14 9.28 41.26 -23.38
C LEU A 14 9.11 41.25 -21.85
N THR A 15 8.58 42.34 -21.29
CA THR A 15 8.37 42.47 -19.85
C THR A 15 7.40 41.41 -19.31
N PHE A 16 6.35 41.08 -20.06
CA PHE A 16 5.40 40.03 -19.68
C PHE A 16 5.91 38.60 -19.98
N ALA A 17 6.81 38.43 -20.96
CA ALA A 17 7.36 37.12 -21.30
C ALA A 17 8.41 36.63 -20.28
N VAL A 18 9.17 37.54 -19.66
CA VAL A 18 10.23 37.20 -18.69
C VAL A 18 9.74 36.32 -17.52
N PRO A 19 8.66 36.63 -16.79
CA PRO A 19 8.18 35.78 -15.69
C PRO A 19 7.59 34.44 -16.18
N LEU A 20 7.21 34.33 -17.46
CA LEU A 20 6.72 33.08 -18.06
C LEU A 20 7.83 32.20 -18.62
N TRP A 21 9.04 32.73 -18.77
CA TRP A 21 10.19 31.99 -19.31
C TRP A 21 10.50 30.69 -18.56
N PRO A 22 10.48 30.62 -17.21
CA PRO A 22 10.73 29.38 -16.48
C PRO A 22 9.69 28.28 -16.81
N ALA A 23 8.40 28.63 -16.82
CA ALA A 23 7.33 27.70 -17.15
C ALA A 23 7.40 27.22 -18.61
N TRP A 24 7.73 28.13 -19.54
CA TRP A 24 7.94 27.76 -20.94
C TRP A 24 9.16 26.84 -21.13
N ARG A 25 10.25 27.11 -20.40
CA ARG A 25 11.45 26.27 -20.40
C ARG A 25 11.17 24.88 -19.83
N GLU A 26 10.42 24.77 -18.74
CA GLU A 26 10.02 23.49 -18.13
C GLU A 26 9.09 22.66 -19.05
N LEU A 27 8.21 23.33 -19.81
CA LEU A 27 7.39 22.70 -20.84
C LEU A 27 8.20 22.14 -22.01
N ARG A 28 9.27 22.85 -22.42
CA ARG A 28 10.12 22.48 -23.58
C ARG A 28 11.20 21.47 -23.22
N GLU A 29 11.78 21.62 -22.05
CA GLU A 29 12.83 20.79 -21.52
C GLU A 29 12.32 20.15 -20.23
N ARG A 30 11.64 19.00 -20.35
CA ARG A 30 11.13 18.23 -19.19
C ARG A 30 12.28 17.64 -18.38
N HIS A 31 13.08 18.48 -17.72
CA HIS A 31 14.18 18.08 -16.86
C HIS A 31 13.68 17.53 -15.52
N ASP A 32 12.48 17.91 -15.08
CA ASP A 32 11.91 17.47 -13.79
C ASP A 32 11.32 16.05 -13.80
N ALA A 33 11.46 15.32 -14.91
CA ALA A 33 11.22 13.88 -14.94
C ALA A 33 12.51 13.07 -14.67
N ALA A 34 13.66 13.72 -14.51
CA ALA A 34 14.85 13.04 -14.02
C ALA A 34 14.67 12.74 -12.52
N PRO A 35 14.89 11.49 -12.06
CA PRO A 35 14.82 11.17 -10.64
C PRO A 35 15.78 12.10 -9.88
N LEU A 36 15.26 12.81 -8.87
CA LEU A 36 16.04 13.69 -7.99
C LEU A 36 17.31 12.97 -7.53
N ALA A 37 18.47 13.47 -7.97
CA ALA A 37 19.75 13.04 -7.44
C ALA A 37 19.85 13.56 -6.00
N VAL A 38 19.64 12.68 -5.03
CA VAL A 38 19.83 12.99 -3.62
C VAL A 38 21.34 12.96 -3.34
N GLU A 39 22.02 14.08 -3.59
CA GLU A 39 23.43 14.24 -3.25
C GLU A 39 23.60 14.54 -1.75
N GLY A 40 24.45 13.77 -1.07
CA GLY A 40 24.68 13.84 0.37
C GLY A 40 24.55 12.53 1.15
N LEU A 41 24.50 11.37 0.46
CA LEU A 41 24.24 10.05 1.06
C LEU A 41 25.51 9.19 1.29
N ALA A 42 26.66 9.81 1.58
CA ALA A 42 27.92 9.08 1.71
C ALA A 42 28.01 8.16 2.95
N ASP A 43 27.07 8.28 3.89
CA ASP A 43 27.01 7.46 5.12
C ASP A 43 25.77 6.56 5.23
N TRP A 44 25.00 6.33 4.16
CA TRP A 44 23.71 5.62 4.23
C TRP A 44 23.85 4.08 4.09
N PRO A 45 23.76 3.29 5.18
CA PRO A 45 24.14 1.88 5.15
C PRO A 45 22.91 1.00 4.84
N LEU A 46 22.92 0.29 3.70
CA LEU A 46 21.97 -0.77 3.33
C LEU A 46 20.50 -0.33 3.10
N GLU A 47 19.96 0.63 3.86
CA GLU A 47 18.53 1.01 3.84
C GLU A 47 18.08 1.66 2.51
N ALA A 48 18.95 2.47 1.90
CA ALA A 48 18.68 3.09 0.60
C ALA A 48 18.72 2.07 -0.56
N HIS A 49 19.62 1.08 -0.49
CA HIS A 49 19.69 -0.02 -1.48
C HIS A 49 18.53 -0.99 -1.34
N LEU A 50 18.04 -1.18 -0.11
CA LEU A 50 16.84 -1.95 0.12
C LEU A 50 15.63 -1.22 -0.52
N GLY A 51 15.53 0.11 -0.58
CA GLY A 51 14.35 0.84 -1.10
C GLY A 51 13.78 0.44 -2.49
N GLN A 52 14.54 -0.23 -3.36
CA GLN A 52 14.12 -0.57 -4.72
C GLN A 52 13.31 -1.88 -4.85
N ALA A 53 12.33 -1.85 -5.76
CA ALA A 53 11.46 -2.97 -6.11
C ALA A 53 12.20 -4.00 -6.97
N ASN A 54 12.94 -4.92 -6.34
CA ASN A 54 13.34 -6.26 -6.81
C ASN A 54 14.41 -6.82 -5.85
N ARG A 55 14.07 -6.95 -4.55
CA ARG A 55 14.99 -7.46 -3.52
C ARG A 55 15.18 -8.98 -3.58
N TRP A 56 14.25 -9.69 -4.24
CA TRP A 56 14.23 -11.14 -4.30
C TRP A 56 15.52 -11.72 -4.89
N PRO A 57 16.02 -11.30 -6.08
CA PRO A 57 17.22 -11.90 -6.65
C PRO A 57 18.45 -11.72 -5.76
N LEU A 58 18.63 -10.53 -5.17
CA LEU A 58 19.76 -10.23 -4.28
C LEU A 58 19.75 -11.05 -3.00
N LEU A 59 18.60 -11.13 -2.32
CA LEU A 59 18.47 -11.94 -1.10
C LEU A 59 18.55 -13.43 -1.39
N THR A 60 18.04 -13.90 -2.53
CA THR A 60 18.22 -15.30 -2.95
C THR A 60 19.64 -15.62 -3.39
N ALA A 61 20.41 -14.65 -3.85
CA ALA A 61 21.82 -14.84 -4.24
C ALA A 61 22.76 -14.94 -3.03
N MET A 62 22.31 -14.57 -1.83
CA MET A 62 23.11 -14.73 -0.61
C MET A 62 23.34 -16.22 -0.31
N PRO A 63 24.55 -16.61 0.12
CA PRO A 63 24.83 -17.98 0.55
C PRO A 63 23.94 -18.33 1.73
N ALA A 64 23.41 -19.56 1.74
CA ALA A 64 22.63 -20.05 2.86
C ALA A 64 23.57 -20.23 4.07
N GLU A 65 23.31 -19.51 5.16
CA GLU A 65 24.12 -19.58 6.38
C GLU A 65 23.80 -20.82 7.22
N ALA A 66 22.62 -21.43 7.05
CA ALA A 66 22.23 -22.62 7.76
C ALA A 66 21.39 -23.53 6.84
N ASP A 67 21.86 -24.76 6.63
CA ASP A 67 21.04 -25.83 6.08
C ASP A 67 20.27 -26.47 7.24
N SER A 68 18.96 -26.27 7.26
CA SER A 68 18.06 -26.94 8.19
C SER A 68 17.86 -28.39 7.74
N THR A 69 18.64 -29.32 8.28
CA THR A 69 18.51 -30.75 7.95
C THR A 69 17.20 -31.39 8.44
N ASP A 70 16.51 -30.81 9.43
CA ASP A 70 15.34 -31.43 10.09
C ASP A 70 13.99 -30.74 9.80
N GLY A 71 13.91 -29.94 8.73
CA GLY A 71 12.63 -29.37 8.26
C GLY A 71 11.97 -28.31 9.14
N LEU A 72 12.49 -28.05 10.35
CA LEU A 72 12.08 -26.95 11.22
C LEU A 72 13.31 -26.34 11.90
N ALA A 73 13.97 -25.39 11.22
CA ALA A 73 15.04 -24.61 11.85
C ALA A 73 14.43 -23.75 12.96
N THR A 74 14.73 -24.12 14.21
CA THR A 74 14.52 -23.23 15.36
C THR A 74 15.82 -22.47 15.58
N LEU A 75 15.86 -21.23 15.13
CA LEU A 75 16.99 -20.35 15.41
C LEU A 75 16.83 -19.79 16.82
N SER A 76 17.70 -20.23 17.71
CA SER A 76 17.88 -19.67 19.05
C SER A 76 19.36 -19.36 19.20
N THR A 77 19.80 -18.20 18.71
CA THR A 77 21.21 -17.80 18.79
C THR A 77 21.36 -16.52 19.57
N GLU A 78 22.38 -16.48 20.43
CA GLU A 78 22.82 -15.29 21.18
C GLU A 78 23.62 -14.31 20.29
N ALA A 79 23.85 -14.65 19.02
CA ALA A 79 24.63 -13.83 18.10
C ALA A 79 23.77 -12.66 17.55
N PRO A 80 24.20 -11.41 17.77
CA PRO A 80 23.44 -10.25 17.34
C PRO A 80 23.61 -10.07 15.84
N THR A 81 22.51 -10.08 15.08
CA THR A 81 22.44 -9.67 13.67
C THR A 81 22.74 -10.77 12.65
N LEU A 82 21.94 -11.84 12.64
CA LEU A 82 21.92 -12.76 11.50
C LEU A 82 21.33 -12.04 10.26
N VAL A 83 21.96 -12.20 9.10
CA VAL A 83 21.38 -11.92 7.78
C VAL A 83 21.40 -13.25 7.03
N GLY A 84 20.33 -14.02 7.17
CA GLY A 84 20.32 -15.41 6.76
C GLY A 84 19.33 -15.70 5.64
N ARG A 85 19.77 -16.49 4.66
CA ARG A 85 18.86 -17.29 3.83
C ARG A 85 18.67 -18.64 4.50
N LEU A 86 17.42 -19.00 4.79
CA LEU A 86 17.02 -20.30 5.31
C LEU A 86 16.31 -21.10 4.24
N LYS A 87 16.54 -22.41 4.24
CA LYS A 87 15.78 -23.36 3.43
C LYS A 87 14.77 -24.08 4.31
N GLY A 88 13.58 -24.31 3.78
CA GLY A 88 12.55 -25.06 4.49
C GLY A 88 11.71 -24.21 5.45
N ALA A 89 10.70 -24.83 6.05
CA ALA A 89 9.82 -24.12 6.97
C ALA A 89 10.60 -23.70 8.22
N THR A 90 10.44 -22.44 8.63
CA THR A 90 11.17 -21.87 9.75
C THR A 90 10.21 -21.35 10.80
N ARG A 91 10.49 -21.64 12.07
CA ARG A 91 9.76 -21.09 13.20
C ARG A 91 10.73 -20.29 14.08
N LEU A 92 10.47 -19.00 14.22
CA LEU A 92 11.25 -18.12 15.09
C LEU A 92 10.51 -17.96 16.42
N ILE A 93 11.16 -18.36 17.51
CA ILE A 93 10.60 -18.37 18.86
C ILE A 93 11.61 -17.71 19.81
N ALA A 94 11.17 -16.69 20.56
CA ALA A 94 11.85 -16.10 21.73
C ALA A 94 13.27 -15.54 21.50
N PRO A 95 13.65 -14.50 22.27
CA PRO A 95 14.06 -13.20 21.73
C PRO A 95 15.19 -13.29 20.69
N LEU A 96 14.81 -13.59 19.45
CA LEU A 96 15.72 -13.63 18.31
C LEU A 96 15.61 -12.30 17.57
N HIS A 97 16.75 -11.64 17.38
CA HIS A 97 16.85 -10.43 16.57
C HIS A 97 17.58 -10.72 15.26
N VAL A 98 16.83 -10.80 14.18
CA VAL A 98 17.36 -10.99 12.82
C VAL A 98 17.23 -9.67 12.07
N ARG A 99 18.27 -9.24 11.37
CA ARG A 99 18.17 -7.98 10.61
C ARG A 99 17.39 -8.17 9.32
N ALA A 100 17.75 -9.21 8.57
CA ALA A 100 17.03 -9.59 7.35
C ALA A 100 16.95 -11.11 7.23
N LEU A 101 15.79 -11.59 6.82
CA LEU A 101 15.49 -13.00 6.67
C LEU A 101 14.92 -13.27 5.28
N ALA A 102 15.51 -14.23 4.57
CA ALA A 102 14.93 -14.79 3.36
C ALA A 102 14.67 -16.29 3.57
N CYS A 103 13.43 -16.72 3.34
CA CYS A 103 13.00 -18.10 3.45
C CYS A 103 12.27 -18.50 2.17
N ASP A 104 12.57 -19.66 1.61
CA ASP A 104 11.89 -20.16 0.41
C ASP A 104 10.56 -20.88 0.71
N GLN A 105 10.24 -21.10 1.98
CA GLN A 105 9.01 -21.73 2.46
C GLN A 105 8.26 -20.83 3.47
N ALA A 106 7.51 -21.45 4.37
CA ALA A 106 6.74 -20.76 5.40
C ALA A 106 7.64 -20.28 6.55
N VAL A 107 7.37 -19.07 7.03
CA VAL A 107 7.93 -18.51 8.26
C VAL A 107 6.82 -18.32 9.28
N THR A 108 7.04 -18.83 10.49
CA THR A 108 6.16 -18.56 11.64
C THR A 108 6.90 -17.71 12.66
N LEU A 109 6.34 -16.55 13.00
CA LEU A 109 6.87 -15.61 13.99
C LEU A 109 6.06 -15.71 15.28
N GLU A 110 6.72 -16.00 16.39
CA GLU A 110 6.08 -16.16 17.70
C GLU A 110 6.96 -15.61 18.84
N GLY A 111 6.37 -15.46 20.03
CA GLY A 111 7.12 -15.30 21.27
C GLY A 111 8.03 -14.07 21.31
N GLY A 112 7.68 -12.99 20.62
CA GLY A 112 8.48 -11.76 20.57
C GLY A 112 9.70 -11.79 19.64
N ALA A 113 9.80 -12.79 18.73
CA ALA A 113 10.80 -12.77 17.67
C ALA A 113 10.69 -11.50 16.82
N GLN A 114 11.84 -10.90 16.49
CA GLN A 114 11.90 -9.64 15.74
C GLN A 114 12.78 -9.78 14.51
N VAL A 115 12.21 -9.41 13.36
CA VAL A 115 12.98 -9.11 12.16
C VAL A 115 12.93 -7.60 11.97
N SER A 116 14.08 -6.92 11.97
CA SER A 116 14.09 -5.46 12.03
C SER A 116 13.95 -4.77 10.67
N ALA A 117 14.57 -5.30 9.61
CA ALA A 117 14.60 -4.62 8.32
C ALA A 117 13.72 -5.29 7.26
N VAL A 118 13.96 -6.56 6.94
CA VAL A 118 13.35 -7.24 5.79
C VAL A 118 13.01 -8.69 6.07
N LEU A 119 11.79 -9.10 5.76
CA LEU A 119 11.40 -10.50 5.72
C LEU A 119 10.86 -10.84 4.35
N VAL A 120 11.42 -11.90 3.78
CA VAL A 120 11.01 -12.48 2.52
C VAL A 120 10.69 -13.94 2.76
N ALA A 121 9.47 -14.36 2.42
CA ALA A 121 9.01 -15.73 2.65
C ALA A 121 8.03 -16.19 1.56
N ARG A 122 7.81 -17.49 1.42
CA ARG A 122 6.69 -17.98 0.62
C ARG A 122 5.36 -17.74 1.33
N SER A 123 5.31 -18.01 2.63
CA SER A 123 4.14 -17.78 3.50
C SER A 123 4.60 -17.25 4.85
N LEU A 124 3.76 -16.45 5.50
CA LEU A 124 4.03 -15.87 6.80
C LEU A 124 2.86 -16.12 7.74
N THR A 125 3.14 -16.62 8.94
CA THR A 125 2.16 -16.71 10.03
C THR A 125 2.71 -16.00 11.25
N CYS A 126 1.97 -15.02 11.77
CA CYS A 126 2.34 -14.33 13.01
C CYS A 126 1.39 -14.76 14.11
N LEU A 127 1.91 -15.34 15.19
CA LEU A 127 1.13 -15.72 16.35
C LEU A 127 1.36 -14.72 17.49
N GLY A 128 0.27 -14.09 17.94
CA GLY A 128 0.31 -13.05 18.97
C GLY A 128 0.73 -11.67 18.44
N GLN A 129 1.26 -10.83 19.33
CA GLN A 129 1.63 -9.46 19.00
C GLN A 129 3.05 -9.41 18.44
N VAL A 130 3.16 -9.28 17.12
CA VAL A 130 4.45 -9.23 16.41
C VAL A 130 4.62 -7.87 15.73
N LEU A 131 5.75 -7.21 15.97
CA LEU A 131 6.17 -6.08 15.15
C LEU A 131 6.89 -6.64 13.93
N LEU A 132 6.24 -6.56 12.76
CA LEU A 132 6.85 -6.96 11.51
C LEU A 132 7.97 -5.99 11.10
N PRO A 133 8.97 -6.48 10.34
CA PRO A 133 9.99 -5.62 9.77
C PRO A 133 9.38 -4.52 8.91
N HIS A 134 10.20 -3.50 8.62
CA HIS A 134 9.79 -2.40 7.77
C HIS A 134 9.27 -2.88 6.40
N VAL A 135 9.86 -3.95 5.84
CA VAL A 135 9.40 -4.56 4.59
C VAL A 135 9.19 -6.06 4.74
N VAL A 136 7.99 -6.50 4.40
CA VAL A 136 7.59 -7.89 4.34
C VAL A 136 7.11 -8.20 2.93
N GLU A 137 7.76 -9.15 2.26
CA GLU A 137 7.32 -9.68 0.97
C GLU A 137 7.06 -11.17 1.11
N VAL A 138 5.80 -11.54 0.85
CA VAL A 138 5.32 -12.91 0.93
C VAL A 138 4.76 -13.30 -0.43
N THR A 139 5.14 -14.44 -0.97
CA THR A 139 4.66 -14.84 -2.30
C THR A 139 3.20 -15.28 -2.27
N ASP A 140 2.80 -16.05 -1.26
CA ASP A 140 1.48 -16.67 -1.15
C ASP A 140 0.62 -15.99 -0.09
N THR A 141 0.69 -16.44 1.17
CA THR A 141 -0.25 -16.01 2.22
C THR A 141 0.46 -15.43 3.44
N ALA A 142 -0.03 -14.28 3.92
CA ALA A 142 0.36 -13.68 5.19
C ALA A 142 -0.83 -13.68 6.17
N THR A 143 -0.75 -14.49 7.22
CA THR A 143 -1.72 -14.56 8.31
C THR A 143 -1.20 -13.79 9.51
N LEU A 144 -1.97 -12.80 9.97
CA LEU A 144 -1.58 -11.90 11.06
C LEU A 144 -2.55 -12.04 12.23
N SER A 145 -2.02 -12.25 13.43
CA SER A 145 -2.81 -12.22 14.66
C SER A 145 -3.15 -10.78 15.08
N PRO A 146 -4.22 -10.58 15.87
CA PRO A 146 -4.48 -9.30 16.52
C PRO A 146 -3.26 -8.76 17.29
N GLY A 147 -3.02 -7.47 17.13
CA GLY A 147 -1.87 -6.75 17.68
C GLY A 147 -0.63 -6.76 16.81
N CYS A 148 -0.60 -7.52 15.70
CA CYS A 148 0.49 -7.42 14.72
C CYS A 148 0.59 -6.00 14.15
N ARG A 149 1.81 -5.49 14.02
CA ARG A 149 2.11 -4.16 13.46
C ARG A 149 2.96 -4.30 12.21
N PHE A 150 2.74 -3.44 11.21
CA PHE A 150 3.47 -3.48 9.94
C PHE A 150 3.67 -2.08 9.35
N PHE A 151 4.62 -1.95 8.43
CA PHE A 151 4.80 -0.74 7.62
C PHE A 151 4.49 -1.06 6.15
N ARG A 152 5.28 -1.94 5.54
CA ARG A 152 5.06 -2.44 4.19
C ARG A 152 4.88 -3.94 4.20
N LEU A 153 3.71 -4.39 3.77
CA LEU A 153 3.38 -5.81 3.66
C LEU A 153 2.82 -6.09 2.27
N LYS A 154 3.48 -6.99 1.54
CA LYS A 154 3.03 -7.48 0.25
C LYS A 154 2.79 -8.98 0.36
N ALA A 155 1.61 -9.44 -0.02
CA ALA A 155 1.31 -10.85 -0.21
C ALA A 155 0.26 -11.04 -1.30
N ARG A 156 0.24 -12.20 -1.95
CA ARG A 156 -0.90 -12.56 -2.82
C ARG A 156 -2.21 -12.55 -2.02
N HIS A 157 -2.14 -12.97 -0.75
CA HIS A 157 -3.25 -12.93 0.20
C HIS A 157 -2.79 -12.50 1.60
N ILE A 158 -3.42 -11.49 2.18
CA ILE A 158 -3.21 -11.03 3.57
C ILE A 158 -4.53 -11.23 4.33
N GLY A 159 -4.46 -11.95 5.46
CA GLY A 159 -5.63 -12.32 6.26
C GLY A 159 -5.94 -13.83 6.19
N PRO A 160 -7.04 -14.28 6.81
CA PRO A 160 -7.44 -15.69 6.80
C PRO A 160 -7.99 -16.11 5.44
N MET A 161 -7.68 -17.34 5.01
CA MET A 161 -8.29 -17.90 3.80
C MET A 161 -9.81 -18.00 3.96
N ALA A 162 -10.55 -17.42 3.02
CA ALA A 162 -12.00 -17.53 2.92
C ALA A 162 -12.38 -17.55 1.43
N PRO A 163 -13.58 -18.04 1.06
CA PRO A 163 -13.99 -18.15 -0.34
C PRO A 163 -13.87 -16.81 -1.07
N ALA A 164 -13.38 -16.88 -2.30
CA ALA A 164 -13.13 -15.71 -3.13
C ALA A 164 -14.45 -15.01 -3.51
N VAL A 165 -14.54 -13.71 -3.25
CA VAL A 165 -15.57 -12.87 -3.86
C VAL A 165 -15.09 -12.49 -5.27
N GLN A 166 -15.89 -12.80 -6.29
CA GLN A 166 -15.57 -12.42 -7.66
C GLN A 166 -15.89 -10.93 -7.87
N ALA A 167 -14.88 -10.18 -8.30
CA ALA A 167 -15.08 -8.80 -8.74
C ALA A 167 -15.62 -8.79 -10.18
N GLN A 168 -16.81 -8.24 -10.39
CA GLN A 168 -17.22 -7.84 -11.73
C GLN A 168 -16.57 -6.49 -12.07
N ARG A 169 -15.81 -6.43 -13.16
CA ARG A 169 -15.34 -5.18 -13.76
C ARG A 169 -16.43 -4.70 -14.72
N ILE A 170 -17.08 -3.60 -14.38
CA ILE A 170 -17.99 -2.91 -15.29
C ILE A 170 -17.46 -1.49 -15.43
N THR A 171 -17.03 -1.12 -16.63
CA THR A 171 -16.57 0.23 -16.97
C THR A 171 -17.76 1.04 -17.48
N GLY A 172 -18.31 1.91 -16.62
CA GLY A 172 -19.29 2.92 -17.03
C GLY A 172 -18.60 4.22 -17.47
N GLN A 173 -18.91 4.70 -18.68
CA GLN A 173 -18.24 5.86 -19.30
C GLN A 173 -18.71 7.25 -18.80
N THR A 174 -19.55 7.33 -17.76
CA THR A 174 -20.09 8.62 -17.31
C THR A 174 -19.56 9.02 -15.95
N ARG A 175 -19.07 10.26 -15.85
CA ARG A 175 -18.52 10.84 -14.63
C ARG A 175 -19.57 11.69 -13.92
N LEU A 176 -19.75 11.47 -12.63
CA LEU A 176 -20.48 12.32 -11.71
C LEU A 176 -19.49 13.25 -10.98
N GLN A 177 -19.76 14.54 -11.01
CA GLN A 177 -19.06 15.52 -10.17
C GLN A 177 -20.05 16.11 -9.16
N SER A 178 -19.74 16.03 -7.88
CA SER A 178 -20.52 16.63 -6.79
C SER A 178 -19.68 17.66 -6.05
N PHE A 179 -20.24 18.87 -5.86
CA PHE A 179 -19.59 19.95 -5.09
C PHE A 179 -19.92 19.91 -3.59
N GLY A 180 -20.83 19.02 -3.17
CA GLY A 180 -21.20 18.80 -1.78
C GLY A 180 -20.96 17.35 -1.36
N PRO A 181 -21.48 16.94 -0.19
CA PRO A 181 -21.45 15.54 0.20
C PRO A 181 -22.23 14.68 -0.80
N LEU A 182 -21.82 13.41 -0.95
CA LEU A 182 -22.54 12.41 -1.73
C LEU A 182 -22.99 11.28 -0.81
N ARG A 183 -24.28 10.96 -0.83
CA ARG A 183 -24.82 9.77 -0.17
C ARG A 183 -25.44 8.86 -1.20
N LEU A 184 -24.97 7.61 -1.26
CA LEU A 184 -25.61 6.54 -2.02
C LEU A 184 -26.41 5.68 -1.04
N SER A 185 -27.73 5.72 -1.17
CA SER A 185 -28.64 5.05 -0.25
C SER A 185 -28.46 3.53 -0.25
N ALA A 186 -28.90 2.89 0.83
CA ALA A 186 -28.73 1.45 1.05
C ALA A 186 -29.23 0.64 -0.16
N GLY A 187 -28.46 -0.37 -0.55
CA GLY A 187 -28.74 -1.27 -1.68
C GLY A 187 -28.77 -0.61 -3.07
N HIS A 188 -28.59 0.71 -3.20
CA HIS A 188 -28.60 1.36 -4.50
C HIS A 188 -27.31 1.13 -5.26
N VAL A 189 -27.43 1.09 -6.59
CA VAL A 189 -26.31 0.95 -7.51
C VAL A 189 -26.10 2.26 -8.26
N LEU A 190 -24.86 2.78 -8.23
CA LEU A 190 -24.43 3.93 -9.03
C LEU A 190 -23.33 3.48 -9.98
N ALA A 191 -23.60 3.46 -11.29
CA ALA A 191 -22.65 3.00 -12.31
C ALA A 191 -21.92 4.15 -13.01
N ARG A 192 -21.09 4.88 -12.27
CA ARG A 192 -20.35 6.07 -12.71
C ARG A 192 -19.05 6.25 -11.95
N ASP A 193 -18.05 6.83 -12.61
CA ASP A 193 -16.92 7.41 -11.88
C ASP A 193 -17.39 8.65 -11.11
N CYS A 194 -16.95 8.81 -9.87
CA CYS A 194 -17.40 9.86 -8.97
C CYS A 194 -16.23 10.72 -8.48
N VAL A 195 -16.36 12.03 -8.63
CA VAL A 195 -15.46 13.01 -7.99
C VAL A 195 -16.29 13.92 -7.10
N VAL A 196 -16.01 13.88 -5.80
CA VAL A 196 -16.82 14.52 -4.76
C VAL A 196 -15.96 15.47 -3.95
N HIS A 197 -16.37 16.75 -3.86
CA HIS A 197 -15.64 17.78 -3.11
C HIS A 197 -15.96 17.80 -1.59
N GLY A 198 -16.76 16.85 -1.12
CA GLY A 198 -17.11 16.67 0.31
C GLY A 198 -16.98 15.22 0.77
N ASP A 199 -17.68 14.91 1.86
CA ASP A 199 -17.77 13.56 2.42
C ASP A 199 -18.62 12.64 1.53
N VAL A 200 -18.28 11.35 1.52
CA VAL A 200 -19.02 10.32 0.77
C VAL A 200 -19.46 9.22 1.72
N VAL A 201 -20.75 8.87 1.66
CA VAL A 201 -21.33 7.75 2.39
C VAL A 201 -21.97 6.80 1.38
N LEU A 202 -21.47 5.57 1.32
CA LEU A 202 -22.15 4.45 0.70
C LEU A 202 -22.82 3.68 1.85
N GLU A 203 -24.14 3.79 1.93
CA GLU A 203 -24.91 3.09 2.96
C GLU A 203 -24.87 1.57 2.77
N ALA A 204 -25.42 0.82 3.73
CA ALA A 204 -25.35 -0.63 3.75
C ALA A 204 -25.75 -1.28 2.41
N GLY A 205 -24.88 -2.15 1.89
CA GLY A 205 -25.09 -2.86 0.63
C GLY A 205 -25.12 -2.00 -0.64
N ALA A 206 -24.90 -0.68 -0.54
CA ALA A 206 -24.82 0.20 -1.70
C ALA A 206 -23.60 -0.17 -2.58
N GLN A 207 -23.73 0.00 -3.89
CA GLN A 207 -22.70 -0.39 -4.85
C GLN A 207 -22.34 0.77 -5.77
N LEU A 208 -21.07 1.16 -5.77
CA LEU A 208 -20.51 2.04 -6.76
C LEU A 208 -19.77 1.21 -7.80
N ILE A 209 -20.27 1.24 -9.04
CA ILE A 209 -19.63 0.65 -10.20
C ILE A 209 -18.87 1.75 -10.93
N GLY A 210 -17.62 1.95 -10.53
CA GLY A 210 -16.75 3.04 -10.99
C GLY A 210 -15.72 3.39 -9.92
N SER A 211 -14.84 4.34 -10.25
CA SER A 211 -13.85 4.86 -9.31
C SER A 211 -14.41 6.03 -8.51
N LEU A 212 -14.00 6.15 -7.24
CA LEU A 212 -14.35 7.24 -6.34
C LEU A 212 -13.12 8.05 -5.96
N LYS A 213 -13.20 9.38 -6.13
CA LYS A 213 -12.28 10.34 -5.52
C LYS A 213 -13.06 11.32 -4.66
N ALA A 214 -12.82 11.33 -3.36
CA ALA A 214 -13.41 12.27 -2.42
C ALA A 214 -12.35 13.23 -1.86
N HIS A 215 -12.72 14.50 -1.69
CA HIS A 215 -11.91 15.47 -0.93
C HIS A 215 -12.19 15.42 0.57
N GLY A 216 -13.32 14.86 0.99
CA GLY A 216 -13.62 14.61 2.39
C GLY A 216 -13.28 13.17 2.80
N ARG A 217 -14.03 12.70 3.80
CA ARG A 217 -14.00 11.33 4.31
C ARG A 217 -14.85 10.42 3.43
N VAL A 218 -14.47 9.14 3.35
CA VAL A 218 -15.30 8.10 2.74
C VAL A 218 -15.68 7.07 3.77
N LEU A 219 -16.99 6.84 3.92
CA LEU A 219 -17.57 5.75 4.69
C LEU A 219 -18.27 4.79 3.74
N LEU A 220 -17.79 3.55 3.67
CA LEU A 220 -18.54 2.41 3.15
C LEU A 220 -19.14 1.71 4.37
N GLU A 221 -20.46 1.69 4.49
CA GLU A 221 -21.12 0.93 5.54
C GLU A 221 -21.09 -0.59 5.26
N ASN A 222 -21.77 -1.38 6.07
CA ASN A 222 -21.71 -2.84 6.01
C ASN A 222 -22.14 -3.38 4.64
N GLY A 223 -21.30 -4.23 4.06
CA GLY A 223 -21.53 -4.83 2.75
C GLY A 223 -21.51 -3.87 1.56
N ALA A 224 -21.20 -2.58 1.78
CA ALA A 224 -21.11 -1.61 0.69
C ALA A 224 -19.87 -1.89 -0.19
N GLN A 225 -19.99 -1.62 -1.49
CA GLN A 225 -19.03 -2.08 -2.49
C GLN A 225 -18.60 -0.96 -3.44
N VAL A 226 -17.32 -0.96 -3.80
CA VAL A 226 -16.75 -0.10 -4.83
C VAL A 226 -16.01 -0.98 -5.85
N HIS A 227 -16.56 -1.12 -7.05
CA HIS A 227 -15.99 -1.88 -8.16
C HIS A 227 -15.00 -1.05 -8.99
N GLY A 228 -14.11 -0.32 -8.30
CA GLY A 228 -13.14 0.57 -8.91
C GLY A 228 -12.12 1.04 -7.90
N HIS A 229 -11.42 2.12 -8.22
CA HIS A 229 -10.43 2.71 -7.32
C HIS A 229 -11.10 3.59 -6.26
N LEU A 230 -10.49 3.70 -5.09
CA LEU A 230 -11.00 4.50 -3.98
C LEU A 230 -9.91 5.45 -3.46
N PHE A 231 -10.13 6.74 -3.64
CA PHE A 231 -9.24 7.79 -3.18
C PHE A 231 -9.97 8.74 -2.24
N ALA A 232 -9.37 9.06 -1.10
CA ALA A 232 -9.84 10.10 -0.19
C ALA A 232 -8.67 10.99 0.24
N VAL A 233 -8.90 12.29 0.29
CA VAL A 233 -7.94 13.22 0.91
C VAL A 233 -7.91 12.99 2.42
N ASP A 234 -9.05 12.80 3.07
CA ASP A 234 -9.10 12.45 4.49
C ASP A 234 -9.22 10.91 4.68
N ALA A 235 -10.02 10.46 5.65
CA ALA A 235 -10.07 9.07 6.08
C ALA A 235 -10.96 8.19 5.18
N ILE A 236 -10.59 6.92 5.05
CA ILE A 236 -11.42 5.85 4.49
C ILE A 236 -11.79 4.88 5.59
N GLN A 237 -13.08 4.61 5.74
CA GLN A 237 -13.62 3.63 6.67
C GLN A 237 -14.48 2.62 5.92
N LEU A 238 -14.12 1.36 6.03
CA LEU A 238 -14.87 0.24 5.45
C LEU A 238 -15.57 -0.51 6.58
N GLY A 239 -16.88 -0.63 6.47
CA GLY A 239 -17.73 -1.42 7.35
C GLY A 239 -17.52 -2.91 7.16
N GLU A 240 -18.22 -3.70 7.96
CA GLU A 240 -18.12 -5.16 7.91
C GLU A 240 -18.52 -5.69 6.53
N GLY A 241 -17.75 -6.60 5.96
CA GLY A 241 -18.04 -7.21 4.66
C GLY A 241 -17.98 -6.25 3.47
N ALA A 242 -17.54 -5.00 3.66
CA ALA A 242 -17.35 -4.06 2.56
C ALA A 242 -16.30 -4.54 1.55
N PHE A 243 -16.46 -4.17 0.29
CA PHE A 243 -15.61 -4.63 -0.80
C PHE A 243 -15.06 -3.48 -1.64
N VAL A 244 -13.77 -3.51 -1.98
CA VAL A 244 -13.18 -2.58 -2.95
C VAL A 244 -12.31 -3.35 -3.94
N ALA A 245 -12.63 -3.26 -5.23
CA ALA A 245 -11.94 -4.00 -6.28
C ALA A 245 -10.60 -3.39 -6.70
N GLY A 246 -10.43 -2.07 -6.56
CA GLY A 246 -9.26 -1.32 -7.00
C GLY A 246 -8.38 -0.80 -5.86
N HIS A 247 -7.32 -0.08 -6.24
CA HIS A 247 -6.43 0.58 -5.29
C HIS A 247 -7.17 1.49 -4.30
N VAL A 248 -6.67 1.51 -3.06
CA VAL A 248 -7.24 2.31 -1.97
C VAL A 248 -6.17 3.27 -1.48
N VAL A 249 -6.44 4.57 -1.50
CA VAL A 249 -5.50 5.58 -1.01
C VAL A 249 -6.22 6.58 -0.13
N SER A 250 -5.73 6.74 1.10
CA SER A 250 -6.15 7.80 2.03
C SER A 250 -4.92 8.62 2.42
N GLN A 251 -5.04 9.95 2.54
CA GLN A 251 -3.93 10.76 3.03
C GLN A 251 -3.88 10.87 4.55
N SER A 252 -4.86 10.32 5.29
CA SER A 252 -4.88 10.35 6.76
C SER A 252 -4.94 8.96 7.39
N TYR A 253 -5.94 8.14 7.05
CA TYR A 253 -6.25 6.91 7.77
C TYR A 253 -7.13 5.95 6.96
N LEU A 254 -6.80 4.66 7.01
CA LEU A 254 -7.61 3.58 6.45
C LEU A 254 -8.03 2.60 7.55
N ARG A 255 -9.34 2.41 7.75
CA ARG A 255 -9.90 1.30 8.54
C ARG A 255 -10.56 0.29 7.63
N VAL A 256 -10.18 -0.97 7.79
CA VAL A 256 -10.80 -2.10 7.12
C VAL A 256 -11.60 -2.89 8.16
N GLY A 257 -12.91 -2.98 7.97
CA GLY A 257 -13.83 -3.71 8.84
C GLY A 257 -13.59 -5.22 8.83
N ALA A 258 -14.27 -5.93 9.72
CA ALA A 258 -14.22 -7.39 9.74
C ALA A 258 -14.80 -7.94 8.44
N HIS A 259 -14.28 -9.06 7.95
CA HIS A 259 -14.73 -9.72 6.71
C HIS A 259 -14.64 -8.87 5.42
N SER A 260 -14.25 -7.60 5.48
CA SER A 260 -14.07 -6.75 4.31
C SER A 260 -12.96 -7.31 3.42
N GLN A 261 -13.07 -7.07 2.11
CA GLN A 261 -12.12 -7.55 1.13
C GLN A 261 -11.63 -6.42 0.23
N LEU A 262 -10.31 -6.32 0.08
CA LEU A 262 -9.64 -5.39 -0.82
C LEU A 262 -8.93 -6.18 -1.93
N GLY A 263 -9.34 -5.95 -3.17
CA GLY A 263 -8.88 -6.68 -4.34
C GLY A 263 -9.35 -8.12 -4.41
N THR A 264 -8.83 -8.85 -5.39
CA THR A 264 -9.03 -10.29 -5.56
C THR A 264 -7.70 -10.94 -5.91
N ASP A 265 -7.67 -12.27 -5.89
CA ASP A 265 -6.49 -13.05 -6.27
C ASP A 265 -6.01 -12.75 -7.71
N THR A 266 -6.95 -12.48 -8.61
CA THR A 266 -6.69 -12.14 -10.02
C THR A 266 -6.55 -10.64 -10.28
N SER A 267 -6.88 -9.80 -9.29
CA SER A 267 -6.81 -8.35 -9.38
C SER A 267 -6.32 -7.79 -8.03
N PRO A 268 -5.04 -8.00 -7.69
CA PRO A 268 -4.47 -7.50 -6.45
C PRO A 268 -4.48 -5.97 -6.44
N VAL A 269 -4.58 -5.42 -5.25
CA VAL A 269 -4.67 -3.97 -5.02
C VAL A 269 -3.50 -3.48 -4.18
N THR A 270 -3.35 -2.17 -4.18
CA THR A 270 -2.41 -1.46 -3.33
C THR A 270 -3.22 -0.56 -2.44
N CYS A 271 -3.00 -0.67 -1.14
CA CYS A 271 -3.63 0.12 -0.11
C CYS A 271 -2.56 0.99 0.55
N THR A 272 -2.73 2.30 0.50
CA THR A 272 -1.76 3.25 1.05
C THR A 272 -2.45 4.25 1.96
N ALA A 273 -1.93 4.42 3.18
CA ALA A 273 -2.35 5.47 4.11
C ALA A 273 -1.26 5.70 5.16
N PRO A 274 -1.23 6.84 5.88
CA PRO A 274 -0.35 6.99 7.04
C PRO A 274 -0.60 5.94 8.12
N GLN A 275 -1.87 5.62 8.39
CA GLN A 275 -2.26 4.59 9.33
C GLN A 275 -3.23 3.62 8.69
N ILE A 276 -2.97 2.32 8.84
CA ILE A 276 -3.86 1.26 8.36
C ILE A 276 -4.30 0.42 9.56
N ARG A 277 -5.61 0.27 9.77
CA ARG A 277 -6.16 -0.64 10.77
C ARG A 277 -6.96 -1.73 10.09
N LEU A 278 -6.50 -2.96 10.23
CA LEU A 278 -7.22 -4.14 9.80
C LEU A 278 -7.98 -4.70 11.00
N SER A 279 -9.28 -4.91 10.86
CA SER A 279 -10.02 -5.71 11.84
C SER A 279 -9.76 -7.19 11.60
N ALA A 280 -10.02 -8.03 12.61
CA ALA A 280 -10.01 -9.48 12.46
C ALA A 280 -10.78 -9.91 11.20
N LEU A 281 -10.21 -10.89 10.49
CA LEU A 281 -10.80 -11.49 9.28
C LEU A 281 -10.92 -10.55 8.06
N ALA A 282 -10.39 -9.33 8.11
CA ALA A 282 -10.18 -8.51 6.93
C ALA A 282 -9.23 -9.21 5.94
N ARG A 283 -9.50 -9.04 4.64
CA ARG A 283 -8.72 -9.65 3.55
C ARG A 283 -8.18 -8.59 2.60
N VAL A 284 -6.91 -8.70 2.26
CA VAL A 284 -6.28 -7.86 1.25
C VAL A 284 -5.49 -8.74 0.30
N HIS A 285 -5.78 -8.65 -0.99
CA HIS A 285 -4.96 -9.24 -2.04
C HIS A 285 -4.02 -8.17 -2.57
N GLY A 286 -2.70 -8.33 -2.43
CA GLY A 286 -1.70 -7.39 -2.92
C GLY A 286 -0.87 -6.73 -1.83
N SER A 287 -0.88 -5.40 -1.73
CA SER A 287 0.06 -4.68 -0.85
C SER A 287 -0.61 -3.65 0.06
N LEU A 288 -0.10 -3.58 1.29
CA LEU A 288 -0.41 -2.57 2.29
C LEU A 288 0.85 -1.74 2.55
N ASN A 289 0.74 -0.42 2.39
CA ASN A 289 1.80 0.53 2.65
C ASN A 289 1.30 1.56 3.68
N ALA A 290 1.60 1.31 4.94
CA ALA A 290 1.38 2.25 6.04
C ALA A 290 2.63 3.14 6.19
N THR A 291 2.56 4.43 5.84
CA THR A 291 3.75 5.31 5.95
C THR A 291 4.09 5.68 7.39
N GLY A 292 3.11 5.58 8.31
CA GLY A 292 3.30 5.72 9.75
C GLY A 292 3.28 4.36 10.45
N MET A 293 2.12 3.68 10.51
CA MET A 293 2.00 2.34 11.11
C MET A 293 0.70 1.65 10.72
N GLY A 294 0.80 0.37 10.37
CA GLY A 294 -0.30 -0.57 10.23
C GLY A 294 -0.50 -1.39 11.51
N ILE A 295 -1.74 -1.72 11.87
CA ILE A 295 -2.05 -2.61 13.00
C ILE A 295 -3.25 -3.51 12.68
N VAL A 296 -3.18 -4.75 13.13
CA VAL A 296 -4.30 -5.70 13.13
C VAL A 296 -5.00 -5.65 14.49
N ARG A 297 -6.33 -5.59 14.51
CA ARG A 297 -7.17 -5.53 15.72
C ARG A 297 -8.07 -6.73 15.87
#